data_AF-A0AAJ4ZSN6-F1
#
_entry.id   AF-A0AAJ4ZSN6-F1
#
_cell.length_a   1.000
_cell.length_b   1.000
_cell.length_c   1.000
_cell.angle_alpha   90.00
_cell.angle_beta   90.00
_cell.angle_gamma   90.00
#
_symmetry.space_group_name_H-M   'P 1'
#
loop_
_entity.id
_entity.type
_entity.pdbx_description
1 polymer ?
#
loop_
_entity_poly.entity_id
_entity_poly.type
_entity_poly.pdbx_seq_one_letter_code
_entity_poly.pdbx_strand_id
1 'polypeptide(L)'
;MNSIQASISYLKGTSYEIGRLQGEEIKKNPNAMNVILSSELIDETKYKDTKQLIDHYAPGLNEELQGFADSLNIKPSCLNFFDEALLQPGGCSLGAVLPSKTSDGKTYVLRNYDLSPAISDMRLCTTKVKGKYSHTGFSVSYFGRSEGLNEEGFCVAFASCGIPVGKHPGMKKPILKGLQFMVIVRALLENCKDVEEGITYLENMPIGTNMNLLLSDAKGNVALVETYDGEKFVERGNQKSGFLIATNHAVMPKIMKLEDRKLEQSEIRYNFLKNNLESDDFFTKNKLQQLMFNEYPNGVTVHNFEENF
;
A
#
# COMPACT_ATOMS: atom_id res chain seq x y z
N MET A 1 -5.25 27.73 -10.60
CA MET A 1 -5.34 26.39 -9.99
C MET A 1 -4.88 25.40 -11.03
N ASN A 2 -3.82 24.64 -10.77
CA ASN A 2 -3.48 23.50 -11.62
C ASN A 2 -4.60 22.47 -11.46
N SER A 3 -5.20 22.01 -12.57
CA SER A 3 -6.25 20.99 -12.51
C SER A 3 -5.63 19.65 -12.12
N ILE A 4 -6.10 19.04 -11.03
CA ILE A 4 -5.74 17.68 -10.65
C ILE A 4 -6.60 16.72 -11.48
N GLN A 5 -5.97 15.79 -12.20
CA GLN A 5 -6.65 14.80 -13.02
C GLN A 5 -6.47 13.42 -12.40
N ALA A 6 -7.58 12.70 -12.25
CA ALA A 6 -7.58 11.28 -11.88
C ALA A 6 -7.96 10.41 -13.08
N SER A 7 -7.45 9.18 -13.14
CA SER A 7 -7.75 8.23 -14.21
C SER A 7 -8.15 6.85 -13.66
N ILE A 8 -8.92 6.12 -14.47
CA ILE A 8 -9.27 4.73 -14.21
C ILE A 8 -8.70 3.90 -15.35
N SER A 9 -7.97 2.84 -15.00
CA SER A 9 -7.34 1.94 -15.94
C SER A 9 -7.85 0.51 -15.79
N TYR A 10 -8.10 -0.12 -16.94
CA TYR A 10 -8.50 -1.52 -17.02
C TYR A 10 -7.40 -2.28 -17.76
N LEU A 11 -6.69 -3.13 -17.02
CA LEU A 11 -5.51 -3.84 -17.48
C LEU A 11 -5.82 -5.34 -17.53
N LYS A 12 -5.74 -5.96 -18.71
CA LYS A 12 -6.07 -7.38 -18.89
C LYS A 12 -5.14 -8.02 -19.90
N GLY A 13 -4.62 -9.20 -19.57
CA GLY A 13 -3.75 -9.97 -20.45
C GLY A 13 -2.74 -10.80 -19.67
N THR A 14 -1.70 -11.23 -20.35
CA THR A 14 -0.44 -11.64 -19.72
C THR A 14 0.23 -10.43 -19.05
N SER A 15 1.14 -10.66 -18.11
CA SER A 15 1.87 -9.56 -17.46
C SER A 15 2.61 -8.68 -18.48
N TYR A 16 3.25 -9.27 -19.48
CA TYR A 16 3.89 -8.53 -20.58
C TYR A 16 2.92 -7.64 -21.37
N GLU A 17 1.76 -8.17 -21.77
CA GLU A 17 0.74 -7.39 -22.49
C GLU A 17 0.21 -6.23 -21.65
N ILE A 18 -0.02 -6.45 -20.34
CA ILE A 18 -0.39 -5.40 -19.40
C ILE A 18 0.71 -4.33 -19.32
N GLY A 19 1.97 -4.74 -19.28
CA GLY A 19 3.13 -3.86 -19.36
C GLY A 19 3.08 -2.96 -20.59
N ARG A 20 2.90 -3.55 -21.77
CA ARG A 20 2.78 -2.81 -23.03
C ARG A 20 1.62 -1.82 -23.00
N LEU A 21 0.44 -2.24 -22.51
CA LEU A 21 -0.73 -1.36 -22.39
C LEU A 21 -0.44 -0.14 -21.52
N GLN A 22 0.17 -0.34 -20.35
CA GLN A 22 0.54 0.77 -19.46
C GLN A 22 1.58 1.69 -20.09
N GLY A 23 2.50 1.13 -20.86
CA GLY A 23 3.50 1.91 -21.56
C GLY A 23 2.94 2.73 -22.74
N GLU A 24 1.90 2.25 -23.43
CA GLU A 24 1.13 3.07 -24.38
C GLU A 24 0.26 4.14 -23.68
N GLU A 25 -0.22 3.86 -22.46
CA GLU A 25 -0.98 4.81 -21.65
C GLU A 25 -0.10 5.99 -21.20
N ILE A 26 1.09 5.72 -20.65
CA ILE A 26 1.96 6.77 -20.10
C ILE A 26 2.51 7.72 -21.17
N LYS A 27 2.60 7.29 -22.43
CA LYS A 27 2.99 8.17 -23.56
C LYS A 27 2.09 9.40 -23.69
N LYS A 28 0.88 9.35 -23.17
CA LYS A 28 -0.08 10.46 -23.16
C LYS A 28 0.13 11.41 -21.97
N ASN A 29 1.01 11.07 -21.03
CA ASN A 29 1.31 11.84 -19.83
C ASN A 29 2.83 12.04 -19.65
N PRO A 30 3.43 13.06 -20.31
CA PRO A 30 4.86 13.33 -20.22
C PRO A 30 5.37 13.56 -18.79
N ASN A 31 4.55 14.15 -17.91
CA ASN A 31 4.93 14.39 -16.52
C ASN A 31 5.10 13.07 -15.77
N ALA A 32 4.14 12.14 -15.90
CA ALA A 32 4.27 10.81 -15.31
C ALA A 32 5.46 10.04 -15.90
N MET A 33 5.72 10.19 -17.21
CA MET A 33 6.87 9.56 -17.86
C MET A 33 8.20 10.03 -17.24
N ASN A 34 8.35 11.33 -16.98
CA ASN A 34 9.56 11.88 -16.35
C ASN A 34 9.79 11.36 -14.92
N VAL A 35 8.73 10.97 -14.21
CA VAL A 35 8.83 10.40 -12.85
C VAL A 35 9.23 8.92 -12.88
N ILE A 36 8.71 8.16 -13.84
CA ILE A 36 8.96 6.71 -13.94
C ILE A 36 10.33 6.39 -14.54
N LEU A 37 10.85 7.27 -15.39
CA LEU A 37 12.18 7.11 -15.96
C LEU A 37 13.24 7.58 -14.96
N SER A 38 14.25 6.73 -14.74
CA SER A 38 15.38 7.08 -13.88
C SER A 38 16.26 8.13 -14.55
N SER A 39 16.68 9.15 -13.79
CA SER A 39 17.70 10.11 -14.24
C SER A 39 19.12 9.54 -14.20
N GLU A 40 19.31 8.45 -13.44
CA GLU A 40 20.60 7.79 -13.23
C GLU A 40 20.52 6.29 -13.57
N LEU A 41 21.65 5.68 -13.92
CA LEU A 41 21.70 4.25 -14.13
C LEU A 41 21.69 3.55 -12.77
N ILE A 42 20.76 2.60 -12.59
CA ILE A 42 20.76 1.72 -11.44
C ILE A 42 22.02 0.84 -11.42
N ASP A 43 22.57 0.62 -10.22
CA ASP A 43 23.63 -0.36 -10.00
C ASP A 43 23.21 -1.76 -10.49
N GLU A 44 24.09 -2.44 -11.23
CA GLU A 44 23.78 -3.74 -11.85
C GLU A 44 23.49 -4.83 -10.82
N THR A 45 24.19 -4.81 -9.68
CA THR A 45 23.97 -5.78 -8.61
C THR A 45 22.61 -5.56 -7.98
N LYS A 46 22.27 -4.31 -7.64
CA LYS A 46 20.95 -3.93 -7.13
C LYS A 46 19.84 -4.31 -8.11
N TYR A 47 20.00 -4.00 -9.39
CA TYR A 47 19.01 -4.36 -10.42
C TYR A 47 18.76 -5.87 -10.46
N LYS A 48 19.83 -6.68 -10.46
CA LYS A 48 19.74 -8.14 -10.48
C LYS A 48 19.07 -8.69 -9.21
N ASP A 49 19.46 -8.20 -8.04
CA ASP A 49 18.90 -8.62 -6.75
C ASP A 49 17.40 -8.28 -6.67
N THR A 50 17.01 -7.05 -7.05
CA THR A 50 15.61 -6.62 -7.09
C THR A 50 14.80 -7.49 -8.03
N LYS A 51 15.32 -7.79 -9.23
CA LYS A 51 14.64 -8.69 -10.18
C LYS A 51 14.40 -10.07 -9.57
N GLN A 52 15.39 -10.66 -8.91
CA GLN A 52 15.25 -11.98 -8.29
C GLN A 52 14.18 -11.99 -7.19
N LEU A 53 14.13 -10.94 -6.35
CA LEU A 53 13.08 -10.80 -5.35
C LEU A 53 11.69 -10.68 -5.99
N ILE A 54 11.57 -9.87 -7.04
CA ILE A 54 10.31 -9.71 -7.78
C ILE A 54 9.87 -11.03 -8.42
N ASP A 55 10.78 -11.77 -9.07
CA ASP A 55 10.44 -13.04 -9.72
C ASP A 55 9.91 -14.07 -8.71
N HIS A 56 10.48 -14.09 -7.50
CA HIS A 56 10.08 -15.04 -6.47
C HIS A 56 8.74 -14.67 -5.80
N TYR A 57 8.56 -13.41 -5.42
CA TYR A 57 7.45 -12.98 -4.56
C TYR A 57 6.33 -12.26 -5.31
N ALA A 58 6.59 -11.69 -6.48
CA ALA A 58 5.61 -11.02 -7.34
C ALA A 58 5.71 -11.55 -8.79
N PRO A 59 5.54 -12.87 -9.00
CA PRO A 59 5.79 -13.51 -10.30
C PRO A 59 4.94 -12.89 -11.41
N GLY A 60 5.61 -12.45 -12.48
CA GLY A 60 5.02 -11.76 -13.63
C GLY A 60 5.29 -10.25 -13.63
N LEU A 61 5.57 -9.61 -12.49
CA LEU A 61 5.81 -8.17 -12.44
C LEU A 61 7.04 -7.74 -13.25
N ASN A 62 8.10 -8.57 -13.32
CA ASN A 62 9.25 -8.30 -14.21
C ASN A 62 8.88 -8.37 -15.70
N GLU A 63 7.92 -9.22 -16.09
CA GLU A 63 7.40 -9.25 -17.47
C GLU A 63 6.57 -7.99 -17.76
N GLU A 64 5.78 -7.52 -16.80
CA GLU A 64 5.05 -6.25 -16.88
C GLU A 64 6.00 -5.06 -17.06
N LEU A 65 7.07 -4.99 -16.26
CA LEU A 65 8.12 -3.97 -16.39
C LEU A 65 8.84 -4.06 -17.75
N GLN A 66 9.09 -5.28 -18.26
CA GLN A 66 9.67 -5.49 -19.58
C GLN A 66 8.74 -5.01 -20.70
N GLY A 67 7.46 -5.39 -20.69
CA GLY A 67 6.49 -4.96 -21.69
C GLY A 67 6.32 -3.44 -21.72
N PHE A 68 6.34 -2.81 -20.54
CA PHE A 68 6.32 -1.36 -20.44
C PHE A 68 7.56 -0.73 -21.09
N ALA A 69 8.76 -1.20 -20.73
CA ALA A 69 10.00 -0.69 -21.29
C ALA A 69 10.09 -0.88 -22.82
N ASP A 70 9.65 -2.03 -23.34
CA ASP A 70 9.61 -2.32 -24.77
C ASP A 70 8.67 -1.39 -25.53
N SER A 71 7.55 -0.98 -24.92
CA SER A 71 6.64 0.00 -25.55
C SER A 71 7.31 1.37 -25.73
N LEU A 72 8.25 1.72 -24.86
CA LEU A 72 9.00 2.98 -24.87
C LEU A 72 10.35 2.86 -25.62
N ASN A 73 10.69 1.66 -26.12
CA ASN A 73 11.99 1.33 -26.71
C ASN A 73 13.19 1.61 -25.79
N ILE A 74 13.04 1.30 -24.49
CA ILE A 74 14.10 1.45 -23.48
C ILE A 74 14.41 0.12 -22.82
N LYS A 75 15.50 0.07 -22.04
CA LYS A 75 15.80 -1.09 -21.17
C LYS A 75 14.99 -0.99 -19.87
N PRO A 76 14.55 -2.10 -19.27
CA PRO A 76 13.84 -2.04 -17.99
C PRO A 76 14.68 -1.44 -16.86
N SER A 77 16.02 -1.54 -16.92
CA SER A 77 16.93 -0.88 -15.98
C SER A 77 16.86 0.65 -16.00
N CYS A 78 16.23 1.25 -17.02
CA CYS A 78 15.94 2.69 -17.07
C CYS A 78 14.68 3.06 -16.27
N LEU A 79 13.90 2.09 -15.79
CA LEU A 79 12.74 2.34 -14.95
C LEU A 79 13.20 2.57 -13.51
N ASN A 80 12.78 3.70 -12.97
CA ASN A 80 13.07 4.11 -11.61
C ASN A 80 12.52 3.11 -10.58
N PHE A 81 11.49 2.34 -10.93
CA PHE A 81 10.89 1.28 -10.10
C PHE A 81 11.89 0.28 -9.48
N PHE A 82 13.00 -0.01 -10.16
CA PHE A 82 14.03 -0.91 -9.62
C PHE A 82 14.95 -0.26 -8.58
N ASP A 83 15.09 1.06 -8.66
CA ASP A 83 16.02 1.84 -7.85
C ASP A 83 15.31 2.56 -6.69
N GLU A 84 14.04 2.89 -6.89
CA GLU A 84 13.24 3.66 -5.96
C GLU A 84 12.64 2.81 -4.84
N ALA A 85 13.08 3.13 -3.63
CA ALA A 85 12.24 3.10 -2.45
C ALA A 85 11.45 4.41 -2.39
N LEU A 86 10.58 4.68 -3.37
CA LEU A 86 9.76 5.88 -3.34
C LEU A 86 8.65 5.70 -2.30
N LEU A 87 9.01 5.93 -1.05
CA LEU A 87 8.07 6.24 0.01
C LEU A 87 8.23 7.71 0.34
N GLN A 88 7.60 8.58 -0.44
CA GLN A 88 7.49 9.98 -0.02
C GLN A 88 6.66 10.07 1.28
N PRO A 89 6.94 11.04 2.16
CA PRO A 89 6.13 11.28 3.35
C PRO A 89 4.64 11.36 2.97
N GLY A 90 3.81 10.65 3.72
CA GLY A 90 2.39 10.51 3.45
C GLY A 90 1.70 9.90 4.65
N GLY A 91 0.65 10.57 5.14
CA GLY A 91 -0.18 10.08 6.23
C GLY A 91 -1.10 8.97 5.74
N CYS A 92 -1.42 8.03 6.61
CA CYS A 92 -2.39 6.99 6.35
C CYS A 92 -3.17 6.72 7.64
N SER A 93 -4.47 6.53 7.51
CA SER A 93 -5.31 6.03 8.60
C SER A 93 -6.03 4.79 8.12
N LEU A 94 -5.82 3.66 8.79
CA LEU A 94 -6.40 2.36 8.47
C LEU A 94 -7.34 1.91 9.58
N GLY A 95 -8.42 1.22 9.19
CA GLY A 95 -9.28 0.52 10.12
C GLY A 95 -9.99 -0.66 9.48
N ALA A 96 -10.21 -1.73 10.23
CA ALA A 96 -11.17 -2.76 9.92
C ALA A 96 -12.16 -2.87 11.07
N VAL A 97 -13.46 -2.75 10.78
CA VAL A 97 -14.55 -2.95 11.74
C VAL A 97 -15.20 -4.28 11.44
N LEU A 98 -15.18 -5.20 12.42
CA LEU A 98 -15.61 -6.58 12.26
C LEU A 98 -17.14 -6.71 12.27
N PRO A 99 -17.70 -7.82 11.76
CA PRO A 99 -19.12 -8.13 11.81
C PRO A 99 -19.75 -7.99 13.21
N SER A 100 -18.97 -8.26 14.28
CA SER A 100 -19.45 -8.14 15.66
C SER A 100 -19.80 -6.71 16.08
N LYS A 101 -19.33 -5.69 15.35
CA LYS A 101 -19.59 -4.27 15.64
C LYS A 101 -20.36 -3.56 14.54
N THR A 102 -20.88 -4.27 13.53
CA THR A 102 -21.58 -3.63 12.42
C THR A 102 -23.04 -4.04 12.40
N SER A 103 -23.93 -3.08 12.14
CA SER A 103 -25.37 -3.29 12.23
C SER A 103 -25.90 -4.29 11.19
N ASP A 104 -25.15 -4.53 10.11
CA ASP A 104 -25.49 -5.45 9.04
C ASP A 104 -24.61 -6.70 9.00
N GLY A 105 -23.77 -6.92 10.04
CA GLY A 105 -22.92 -8.10 10.15
C GLY A 105 -21.85 -8.21 9.07
N LYS A 106 -21.43 -7.10 8.46
CA LYS A 106 -20.37 -7.05 7.45
C LYS A 106 -19.07 -6.53 8.02
N THR A 107 -17.96 -6.86 7.37
CA THR A 107 -16.68 -6.20 7.62
C THR A 107 -16.59 -4.90 6.81
N TYR A 108 -16.16 -3.82 7.45
CA TYR A 108 -15.82 -2.57 6.77
C TYR A 108 -14.34 -2.28 6.89
N VAL A 109 -13.68 -2.05 5.76
CA VAL A 109 -12.32 -1.51 5.70
C VAL A 109 -12.39 -0.01 5.47
N LEU A 110 -11.63 0.73 6.27
CA LEU A 110 -11.53 2.17 6.28
C LEU A 110 -10.10 2.54 5.91
N ARG A 111 -9.95 3.48 4.98
CA ARG A 111 -8.65 4.04 4.63
C ARG A 111 -8.78 5.51 4.29
N ASN A 112 -7.94 6.33 4.91
CA ASN A 112 -7.51 7.62 4.36
C ASN A 112 -6.05 7.51 3.93
N TYR A 113 -5.76 8.08 2.76
CA TYR A 113 -4.42 8.12 2.18
C TYR A 113 -4.03 9.58 1.96
N ASP A 114 -3.30 10.13 2.93
CA ASP A 114 -2.93 11.53 3.03
C ASP A 114 -1.64 11.77 2.22
N LEU A 115 -1.74 11.61 0.90
CA LEU A 115 -0.65 11.78 -0.05
C LEU A 115 -0.92 12.95 -0.99
N SER A 116 0.09 13.81 -1.20
CA SER A 116 -0.05 14.95 -2.12
C SER A 116 -0.41 14.48 -3.54
N PRO A 117 -1.37 15.14 -4.21
CA PRO A 117 -1.67 14.89 -5.63
C PRO A 117 -0.47 15.08 -6.56
N ALA A 118 0.57 15.80 -6.13
CA ALA A 118 1.78 16.02 -6.92
C ALA A 118 2.65 14.76 -7.09
N ILE A 119 2.47 13.78 -6.22
CA ILE A 119 3.34 12.58 -6.10
C ILE A 119 2.53 11.28 -6.16
N SER A 120 1.20 11.39 -6.15
CA SER A 120 0.26 10.31 -6.43
C SER A 120 0.13 10.09 -7.93
N ASP A 121 -0.01 8.84 -8.36
CA ASP A 121 -0.38 8.52 -9.74
C ASP A 121 -1.78 9.05 -10.09
N MET A 122 -2.62 9.34 -9.07
CA MET A 122 -4.04 9.68 -9.19
C MET A 122 -4.82 8.67 -10.05
N ARG A 123 -4.43 7.39 -9.98
CA ARG A 123 -4.85 6.35 -10.93
C ARG A 123 -5.38 5.11 -10.20
N LEU A 124 -6.65 4.77 -10.46
CA LEU A 124 -7.30 3.55 -9.98
C LEU A 124 -7.18 2.46 -11.05
N CYS A 125 -6.65 1.29 -10.69
CA CYS A 125 -6.38 0.22 -11.65
C CYS A 125 -7.17 -1.04 -11.32
N THR A 126 -8.01 -1.49 -12.24
CA THR A 126 -8.52 -2.86 -12.25
C THR A 126 -7.58 -3.70 -13.11
N THR A 127 -6.97 -4.73 -12.52
CA THR A 127 -5.95 -5.56 -13.16
C THR A 127 -6.41 -7.01 -13.20
N LYS A 128 -6.24 -7.65 -14.35
CA LYS A 128 -6.61 -9.05 -14.60
C LYS A 128 -5.48 -9.75 -15.36
N VAL A 129 -4.47 -10.16 -14.61
CA VAL A 129 -3.37 -10.97 -15.12
C VAL A 129 -3.86 -12.40 -15.34
N LYS A 130 -3.50 -13.02 -16.46
CA LYS A 130 -3.86 -14.41 -16.75
C LYS A 130 -3.30 -15.36 -15.67
N GLY A 131 -4.18 -16.12 -15.02
CA GLY A 131 -3.81 -17.11 -14.01
C GLY A 131 -3.55 -16.54 -12.60
N LYS A 132 -3.93 -15.28 -12.35
CA LYS A 132 -3.88 -14.61 -11.05
C LYS A 132 -5.28 -14.11 -10.67
N TYR A 133 -5.47 -13.76 -9.40
CA TYR A 133 -6.67 -13.09 -8.97
C TYR A 133 -6.75 -11.68 -9.58
N SER A 134 -7.92 -11.33 -10.09
CA SER A 134 -8.22 -9.98 -10.53
C SER A 134 -8.38 -9.06 -9.32
N HIS A 135 -7.81 -7.85 -9.38
CA HIS A 135 -7.88 -6.90 -8.27
C HIS A 135 -8.03 -5.46 -8.73
N THR A 136 -8.58 -4.63 -7.85
CA THR A 136 -8.72 -3.19 -8.05
C THR A 136 -8.08 -2.43 -6.90
N GLY A 137 -7.26 -1.43 -7.20
CA GLY A 137 -6.56 -0.60 -6.20
C GLY A 137 -5.87 0.61 -6.82
N PHE A 138 -5.47 1.60 -6.01
CA PHE A 138 -4.72 2.75 -6.53
C PHE A 138 -3.28 2.33 -6.84
N SER A 139 -2.76 2.80 -7.98
CA SER A 139 -1.40 2.51 -8.37
C SER A 139 -0.39 3.35 -7.62
N VAL A 140 0.79 2.76 -7.41
CA VAL A 140 1.98 3.44 -6.95
C VAL A 140 3.08 3.15 -7.96
N SER A 141 3.68 4.21 -8.50
CA SER A 141 4.68 4.12 -9.57
C SER A 141 4.18 3.28 -10.75
N TYR A 142 2.89 3.39 -11.10
CA TYR A 142 2.12 2.61 -12.09
C TYR A 142 1.95 1.12 -11.79
N PHE A 143 3.03 0.43 -11.40
CA PHE A 143 3.07 -1.03 -11.33
C PHE A 143 2.61 -1.56 -9.97
N GLY A 144 2.98 -0.88 -8.88
CA GLY A 144 2.65 -1.27 -7.51
C GLY A 144 1.24 -0.84 -7.09
N ARG A 145 0.83 -1.22 -5.88
CA ARG A 145 -0.45 -0.84 -5.27
C ARG A 145 -0.26 -0.33 -3.85
N SER A 146 -1.03 0.67 -3.43
CA SER A 146 -1.07 1.09 -2.02
C SER A 146 -2.12 0.31 -1.23
N GLU A 147 -3.24 -0.05 -1.86
CA GLU A 147 -4.29 -0.93 -1.37
C GLU A 147 -4.96 -1.66 -2.54
N GLY A 148 -5.87 -2.55 -2.20
CA GLY A 148 -6.89 -2.99 -3.12
C GLY A 148 -7.82 -4.03 -2.53
N LEU A 149 -8.73 -4.48 -3.38
CA LEU A 149 -9.63 -5.61 -3.15
C LEU A 149 -9.52 -6.53 -4.36
N ASN A 150 -9.38 -7.84 -4.14
CA ASN A 150 -9.39 -8.83 -5.21
C ASN A 150 -10.74 -9.54 -5.36
N GLU A 151 -10.87 -10.37 -6.40
CA GLU A 151 -12.11 -11.07 -6.74
C GLU A 151 -12.56 -12.12 -5.71
N GLU A 152 -11.66 -12.56 -4.83
CA GLU A 152 -11.97 -13.46 -3.70
C GLU A 152 -12.50 -12.70 -2.47
N GLY A 153 -12.53 -11.36 -2.55
CA GLY A 153 -12.92 -10.49 -1.45
C GLY A 153 -11.81 -10.26 -0.42
N PHE A 154 -10.55 -10.54 -0.77
CA PHE A 154 -9.38 -10.21 0.04
C PHE A 154 -8.94 -8.77 -0.20
N CYS A 155 -8.86 -8.01 0.89
CA CYS A 155 -8.48 -6.61 0.90
C CYS A 155 -7.18 -6.40 1.67
N VAL A 156 -6.30 -5.59 1.08
CA VAL A 156 -4.99 -5.23 1.63
C VAL A 156 -4.89 -3.72 1.64
N ALA A 157 -4.47 -3.12 2.76
CA ALA A 157 -4.23 -1.69 2.86
C ALA A 157 -2.96 -1.38 3.65
N PHE A 158 -2.10 -0.56 3.06
CA PHE A 158 -0.83 -0.11 3.63
C PHE A 158 -0.94 1.25 4.33
N ALA A 159 -0.20 1.38 5.42
CA ALA A 159 0.24 2.62 6.03
C ALA A 159 1.72 2.50 6.42
N SER A 160 2.46 3.61 6.48
CA SER A 160 3.84 3.55 6.98
C SER A 160 3.89 3.20 8.48
N CYS A 161 5.06 2.86 8.99
CA CYS A 161 5.29 2.72 10.42
C CYS A 161 6.57 3.48 10.79
N GLY A 162 6.40 4.66 11.39
CA GLY A 162 7.49 5.59 11.71
C GLY A 162 8.08 6.24 10.46
N ILE A 163 9.37 6.57 10.53
CA ILE A 163 10.11 7.18 9.43
C ILE A 163 10.21 6.19 8.25
N PRO A 164 9.80 6.59 7.02
CA PRO A 164 9.92 5.71 5.86
C PRO A 164 11.35 5.29 5.55
N VAL A 165 11.51 4.10 4.99
CA VAL A 165 12.81 3.54 4.59
C VAL A 165 13.08 3.89 3.13
N GLY A 166 14.22 4.53 2.86
CA GLY A 166 14.59 4.92 1.50
C GLY A 166 15.92 5.66 1.39
N LYS A 167 16.22 6.16 0.19
CA LYS A 167 17.50 6.83 -0.14
C LYS A 167 17.45 8.36 -0.04
N HIS A 168 16.27 8.95 0.15
CA HIS A 168 16.09 10.39 0.10
C HIS A 168 16.34 11.06 1.48
N PRO A 169 16.68 12.36 1.51
CA PRO A 169 16.85 13.10 2.76
C PRO A 169 15.63 12.97 3.69
N GLY A 170 15.87 12.73 4.98
CA GLY A 170 14.82 12.55 5.99
C GLY A 170 14.29 11.12 6.12
N MET A 171 14.66 10.20 5.22
CA MET A 171 14.31 8.78 5.32
C MET A 171 15.34 7.98 6.10
N LYS A 172 14.90 6.87 6.68
CA LYS A 172 15.78 5.88 7.29
C LYS A 172 16.48 5.07 6.21
N LYS A 173 17.79 4.84 6.35
CA LYS A 173 18.53 3.98 5.42
C LYS A 173 18.06 2.53 5.56
N PRO A 174 17.92 1.79 4.45
CA PRO A 174 17.59 0.38 4.52
C PRO A 174 18.71 -0.39 5.23
N ILE A 175 18.36 -1.20 6.22
CA ILE A 175 19.31 -2.06 6.94
C ILE A 175 19.37 -3.48 6.37
N LEU A 176 18.45 -3.82 5.47
CA LEU A 176 18.38 -5.10 4.78
C LEU A 176 17.88 -4.92 3.34
N LYS A 177 18.12 -5.91 2.49
CA LYS A 177 17.57 -5.98 1.12
C LYS A 177 16.19 -6.63 1.18
N GLY A 178 15.17 -5.93 0.73
CA GLY A 178 13.80 -6.44 0.77
C GLY A 178 12.85 -5.65 -0.14
N LEU A 179 11.66 -6.21 -0.33
CA LEU A 179 10.63 -5.61 -1.16
C LEU A 179 10.01 -4.39 -0.48
N GLN A 180 9.61 -3.44 -1.32
CA GLN A 180 8.87 -2.25 -0.91
C GLN A 180 7.37 -2.52 -0.90
N PHE A 181 6.63 -1.76 -0.08
CA PHE A 181 5.21 -2.01 0.19
C PHE A 181 4.37 -2.16 -1.09
N MET A 182 4.64 -1.36 -2.12
CA MET A 182 3.82 -1.34 -3.32
C MET A 182 3.91 -2.64 -4.13
N VAL A 183 5.06 -3.33 -4.05
CA VAL A 183 5.24 -4.68 -4.62
C VAL A 183 4.53 -5.70 -3.74
N ILE A 184 4.64 -5.57 -2.41
CA ILE A 184 4.04 -6.49 -1.44
C ILE A 184 2.52 -6.49 -1.57
N VAL A 185 1.88 -5.32 -1.55
CA VAL A 185 0.43 -5.19 -1.71
C VAL A 185 -0.02 -5.77 -3.05
N ARG A 186 0.69 -5.47 -4.14
CA ARG A 186 0.39 -6.03 -5.47
C ARG A 186 0.49 -7.56 -5.47
N ALA A 187 1.56 -8.11 -4.90
CA ALA A 187 1.77 -9.56 -4.82
C ALA A 187 0.65 -10.25 -4.04
N LEU A 188 0.27 -9.72 -2.89
CA LEU A 188 -0.80 -10.28 -2.05
C LEU A 188 -2.14 -10.28 -2.77
N LEU A 189 -2.51 -9.17 -3.41
CA LEU A 189 -3.77 -9.06 -4.13
C LEU A 189 -3.88 -10.05 -5.31
N GLU A 190 -2.78 -10.32 -6.00
CA GLU A 190 -2.75 -11.24 -7.15
C GLU A 190 -2.65 -12.72 -6.78
N ASN A 191 -2.12 -13.05 -5.60
CA ASN A 191 -1.71 -14.42 -5.27
C ASN A 191 -2.36 -15.01 -4.02
N CYS A 192 -3.09 -14.22 -3.21
CA CYS A 192 -3.73 -14.70 -1.98
C CYS A 192 -5.23 -14.52 -2.05
N LYS A 193 -6.00 -15.52 -1.60
CA LYS A 193 -7.47 -15.45 -1.58
C LYS A 193 -8.06 -14.93 -0.27
N ASP A 194 -7.31 -15.00 0.83
CA ASP A 194 -7.79 -14.63 2.16
C ASP A 194 -6.66 -14.24 3.13
N VAL A 195 -7.02 -13.85 4.35
CA VAL A 195 -6.08 -13.34 5.37
C VAL A 195 -5.02 -14.37 5.74
N GLU A 196 -5.38 -15.65 5.81
CA GLU A 196 -4.43 -16.71 6.17
C GLU A 196 -3.37 -16.88 5.09
N GLU A 197 -3.78 -16.99 3.82
CA GLU A 197 -2.82 -17.05 2.72
C GLU A 197 -1.94 -15.81 2.69
N GLY A 198 -2.49 -14.62 2.95
CA GLY A 198 -1.71 -13.38 3.02
C GLY A 198 -0.64 -13.40 4.11
N ILE A 199 -0.97 -13.88 5.32
CA ILE A 199 -0.01 -14.03 6.43
C ILE A 199 1.09 -15.02 6.05
N THR A 200 0.72 -16.21 5.57
CA THR A 200 1.69 -17.25 5.15
C THR A 200 2.59 -16.77 4.02
N TYR A 201 2.04 -16.06 3.04
CA TYR A 201 2.80 -15.50 1.92
C TYR A 201 3.85 -14.48 2.40
N LEU A 202 3.54 -13.74 3.47
CA LEU A 202 4.46 -12.78 4.06
C LEU A 202 5.54 -13.44 4.90
N GLU A 203 5.35 -14.59 5.54
CA GLU A 203 6.26 -15.16 6.56
C GLU A 203 7.75 -15.04 6.19
N ASN A 204 8.14 -15.59 5.04
CA ASN A 204 9.53 -15.63 4.58
C ASN A 204 9.90 -14.48 3.63
N MET A 205 8.96 -13.59 3.31
CA MET A 205 9.22 -12.46 2.43
C MET A 205 10.18 -11.47 3.10
N PRO A 206 11.29 -11.09 2.43
CA PRO A 206 12.17 -10.03 2.89
C PRO A 206 11.50 -8.68 2.62
N ILE A 207 11.25 -7.92 3.68
CA ILE A 207 10.49 -6.67 3.63
C ILE A 207 11.44 -5.53 4.00
N GLY A 208 11.70 -4.65 3.03
CA GLY A 208 12.63 -3.53 3.15
C GLY A 208 11.97 -2.21 3.55
N THR A 209 10.76 -2.28 4.12
CA THR A 209 9.94 -1.13 4.49
C THR A 209 9.39 -1.29 5.90
N ASN A 210 9.16 -0.17 6.59
CA ASN A 210 8.51 -0.14 7.88
C ASN A 210 7.04 0.20 7.66
N MET A 211 6.14 -0.73 7.98
CA MET A 211 4.75 -0.61 7.57
C MET A 211 3.76 -1.25 8.54
N ASN A 212 2.56 -0.69 8.51
CA ASN A 212 1.32 -1.25 8.99
C ASN A 212 0.53 -1.77 7.80
N LEU A 213 0.30 -3.08 7.73
CA LEU A 213 -0.43 -3.71 6.63
C LEU A 213 -1.71 -4.36 7.16
N LEU A 214 -2.83 -3.73 6.89
CA LEU A 214 -4.15 -4.24 7.25
C LEU A 214 -4.63 -5.23 6.19
N LEU A 215 -4.97 -6.43 6.63
CA LEU A 215 -5.53 -7.53 5.85
C LEU A 215 -6.96 -7.79 6.30
N SER A 216 -7.86 -8.05 5.34
CA SER A 216 -9.21 -8.52 5.63
C SER A 216 -9.77 -9.38 4.51
N ASP A 217 -10.74 -10.23 4.80
CA ASP A 217 -11.36 -11.09 3.79
C ASP A 217 -12.90 -11.12 3.88
N ALA A 218 -13.51 -11.76 2.87
CA ALA A 218 -14.97 -11.93 2.78
C ALA A 218 -15.57 -12.79 3.91
N LYS A 219 -14.75 -13.55 4.65
CA LYS A 219 -15.18 -14.37 5.80
C LYS A 219 -15.22 -13.55 7.09
N GLY A 220 -14.75 -12.30 7.04
CA GLY A 220 -14.69 -11.40 8.18
C GLY A 220 -13.47 -11.61 9.07
N ASN A 221 -12.45 -12.34 8.59
CA ASN A 221 -11.17 -12.34 9.26
C ASN A 221 -10.45 -11.04 8.97
N VAL A 222 -9.69 -10.57 9.95
CA VAL A 222 -8.81 -9.41 9.78
C VAL A 222 -7.48 -9.66 10.50
N ALA A 223 -6.42 -9.06 9.98
CA ALA A 223 -5.13 -9.05 10.64
C ALA A 223 -4.41 -7.74 10.36
N LEU A 224 -3.59 -7.30 11.30
CA LEU A 224 -2.61 -6.25 11.10
C LEU A 224 -1.23 -6.91 11.10
N VAL A 225 -0.46 -6.70 10.03
CA VAL A 225 0.94 -7.10 9.96
C VAL A 225 1.79 -5.85 10.10
N GLU A 226 2.59 -5.79 11.15
CA GLU A 226 3.55 -4.72 11.36
C GLU A 226 4.95 -5.18 11.02
N THR A 227 5.68 -4.33 10.30
CA THR A 227 7.10 -4.53 10.04
C THR A 227 7.91 -3.31 10.43
N TYR A 228 9.09 -3.54 11.00
CA TYR A 228 10.04 -2.48 11.30
C TYR A 228 11.45 -3.06 11.31
N ASP A 229 12.35 -2.50 10.51
CA ASP A 229 13.76 -2.92 10.45
C ASP A 229 13.94 -4.43 10.21
N GLY A 230 13.01 -5.04 9.44
CA GLY A 230 13.01 -6.47 9.13
C GLY A 230 12.30 -7.38 10.13
N GLU A 231 11.99 -6.87 11.32
CA GLU A 231 11.10 -7.55 12.26
C GLU A 231 9.67 -7.54 11.74
N LYS A 232 8.90 -8.58 12.08
CA LYS A 232 7.55 -8.80 11.56
C LYS A 232 6.67 -9.42 12.62
N PHE A 233 5.55 -8.78 12.91
CA PHE A 233 4.56 -9.29 13.84
C PHE A 233 3.15 -9.20 13.25
N VAL A 234 2.30 -10.12 13.69
CA VAL A 234 0.92 -10.23 13.23
C VAL A 234 0.01 -10.18 14.44
N GLU A 235 -0.96 -9.27 14.39
CA GLU A 235 -2.09 -9.24 15.30
C GLU A 235 -3.35 -9.63 14.52
N ARG A 236 -4.04 -10.67 14.99
CA ARG A 236 -5.33 -11.09 14.41
C ARG A 236 -6.46 -10.36 15.11
N GLY A 237 -7.47 -9.99 14.35
CA GLY A 237 -8.66 -9.34 14.88
C GLY A 237 -9.34 -10.20 15.94
N ASN A 238 -9.72 -9.56 17.04
CA ASN A 238 -10.47 -10.19 18.12
C ASN A 238 -11.93 -9.76 18.05
N GLN A 239 -12.86 -10.71 18.08
CA GLN A 239 -14.30 -10.41 18.09
C GLN A 239 -14.72 -9.54 19.29
N LYS A 240 -13.97 -9.60 20.41
CA LYS A 240 -14.23 -8.78 21.60
C LYS A 240 -13.91 -7.30 21.41
N SER A 241 -12.78 -6.98 20.77
CA SER A 241 -12.47 -5.58 20.43
C SER A 241 -13.32 -5.13 19.25
N GLY A 242 -13.54 -6.03 18.29
CA GLY A 242 -14.42 -5.83 17.14
C GLY A 242 -13.88 -4.85 16.10
N PHE A 243 -12.63 -4.40 16.23
CA PHE A 243 -11.90 -3.63 15.22
C PHE A 243 -10.39 -3.82 15.35
N LEU A 244 -9.67 -3.51 14.26
CA LEU A 244 -8.22 -3.25 14.23
C LEU A 244 -8.00 -1.91 13.55
N ILE A 245 -7.05 -1.11 14.04
CA ILE A 245 -6.68 0.18 13.46
C ILE A 245 -5.17 0.34 13.44
N ALA A 246 -4.70 1.11 12.47
CA ALA A 246 -3.30 1.52 12.41
C ALA A 246 -3.23 2.88 11.72
N THR A 247 -2.16 3.63 12.02
CA THR A 247 -1.86 4.87 11.29
C THR A 247 -0.43 4.80 10.80
N ASN A 248 0.41 5.79 11.04
CA ASN A 248 1.79 5.87 10.59
C ASN A 248 2.81 5.53 11.69
N HIS A 249 2.41 4.79 12.74
CA HIS A 249 3.29 4.42 13.86
C HIS A 249 3.02 3.00 14.33
N ALA A 250 3.92 2.52 15.20
CA ALA A 250 3.84 1.18 15.75
C ALA A 250 2.75 1.05 16.83
N VAL A 251 1.86 0.07 16.69
CA VAL A 251 0.77 -0.22 17.64
C VAL A 251 1.03 -1.51 18.43
N MET A 252 1.81 -2.46 17.92
CA MET A 252 2.18 -3.66 18.68
C MET A 252 3.36 -3.39 19.61
N PRO A 253 3.29 -3.80 20.90
CA PRO A 253 4.35 -3.54 21.89
C PRO A 253 5.75 -4.04 21.53
N LYS A 254 5.88 -4.99 20.60
CA LYS A 254 7.18 -5.50 20.14
C LYS A 254 7.86 -4.53 19.17
N ILE A 255 7.10 -3.90 18.28
CA ILE A 255 7.62 -2.93 17.31
C ILE A 255 7.75 -1.53 17.93
N MET A 256 6.86 -1.15 18.85
CA MET A 256 6.97 0.13 19.58
C MET A 256 8.32 0.35 20.27
N LYS A 257 9.03 -0.74 20.64
CA LYS A 257 10.36 -0.69 21.25
C LYS A 257 11.49 -0.44 20.25
N LEU A 258 11.22 -0.65 18.96
CA LEU A 258 12.14 -0.48 17.84
C LEU A 258 11.91 0.85 17.13
N GLU A 259 10.69 1.40 17.20
CA GLU A 259 10.35 2.67 16.57
C GLU A 259 11.14 3.83 17.17
N ASP A 260 12.00 4.45 16.35
CA ASP A 260 12.91 5.51 16.79
C ASP A 260 12.21 6.86 16.94
N ARG A 261 11.18 7.09 16.11
CA ARG A 261 10.44 8.35 16.08
C ARG A 261 9.01 8.13 15.65
N LYS A 262 8.10 8.61 16.51
CA LYS A 262 6.68 8.65 16.28
C LYS A 262 6.24 10.03 15.79
N LEU A 263 5.30 10.04 14.85
CA LEU A 263 4.71 11.26 14.30
C LEU A 263 3.49 11.66 15.14
N GLU A 264 3.49 12.87 15.71
CA GLU A 264 2.42 13.37 16.59
C GLU A 264 1.05 13.31 15.91
N GLN A 265 0.97 13.74 14.65
CA GLN A 265 -0.25 13.70 13.85
C GLN A 265 -0.81 12.28 13.69
N SER A 266 0.06 11.27 13.70
CA SER A 266 -0.32 9.87 13.63
C SER A 266 -1.00 9.42 14.93
N GLU A 267 -0.53 9.90 16.08
CA GLU A 267 -1.13 9.60 17.38
C GLU A 267 -2.52 10.21 17.52
N ILE A 268 -2.66 11.46 17.09
CA ILE A 268 -3.93 12.19 17.14
C ILE A 268 -4.99 11.43 16.32
N ARG A 269 -4.67 11.05 15.08
CA ARG A 269 -5.57 10.27 14.21
C ARG A 269 -5.88 8.89 14.77
N TYR A 270 -4.88 8.20 15.33
CA TYR A 270 -5.09 6.89 15.95
C TYR A 270 -6.03 6.98 17.15
N ASN A 271 -5.79 7.93 18.06
CA ASN A 271 -6.62 8.14 19.24
C ASN A 271 -8.04 8.56 18.85
N PHE A 272 -8.20 9.38 17.81
CA PHE A 272 -9.51 9.71 17.25
C PHE A 272 -10.27 8.46 16.79
N LEU A 273 -9.66 7.60 15.97
CA LEU A 273 -10.28 6.35 15.52
C LEU A 273 -10.59 5.43 16.70
N LYS A 274 -9.63 5.24 17.59
CA LYS A 274 -9.75 4.39 18.77
C LYS A 274 -10.94 4.81 19.64
N ASN A 275 -10.98 6.08 20.07
CA ASN A 275 -12.02 6.58 20.95
C ASN A 275 -13.43 6.47 20.33
N ASN A 276 -13.54 6.62 19.01
CA ASN A 276 -14.82 6.49 18.31
C ASN A 276 -15.23 5.03 18.10
N LEU A 277 -14.29 4.12 17.85
CA LEU A 277 -14.56 2.70 17.58
C LEU A 277 -14.66 1.84 18.85
N GLU A 278 -14.17 2.32 20.00
CA GLU A 278 -14.29 1.64 21.30
C GLU A 278 -15.72 1.63 21.85
N SER A 279 -16.62 2.49 21.35
CA SER A 279 -18.04 2.49 21.70
C SER A 279 -18.69 1.11 21.58
N ASP A 280 -19.62 0.78 22.47
CA ASP A 280 -20.44 -0.45 22.42
C ASP A 280 -21.55 -0.40 21.34
N ASP A 281 -21.68 0.72 20.63
CA ASP A 281 -22.64 0.86 19.54
C ASP A 281 -22.29 -0.01 18.33
N PHE A 282 -23.32 -0.51 17.65
CA PHE A 282 -23.17 -1.00 16.29
C PHE A 282 -22.95 0.15 15.30
N PHE A 283 -22.06 -0.07 14.35
CA PHE A 283 -21.73 0.88 13.29
C PHE A 283 -22.50 0.57 12.00
N THR A 284 -23.11 1.60 11.43
CA THR A 284 -23.59 1.56 10.04
C THR A 284 -22.47 2.03 9.10
N LYS A 285 -22.56 1.67 7.82
CA LYS A 285 -21.67 2.22 6.77
C LYS A 285 -21.61 3.75 6.81
N ASN A 286 -22.75 4.41 6.97
CA ASN A 286 -22.83 5.88 6.99
C ASN A 286 -22.11 6.48 8.21
N LYS A 287 -22.25 5.88 9.41
CA LYS A 287 -21.53 6.32 10.61
C LYS A 287 -20.02 6.21 10.42
N LEU A 288 -19.54 5.12 9.82
CA LEU A 288 -18.12 4.94 9.52
C LEU A 288 -17.61 5.90 8.44
N GLN A 289 -18.40 6.18 7.40
CA GLN A 289 -18.04 7.18 6.40
C GLN A 289 -17.94 8.59 7.00
N GLN A 290 -18.91 8.97 7.82
CA GLN A 290 -18.87 10.26 8.53
C GLN A 290 -17.65 10.36 9.43
N LEU A 291 -17.31 9.28 10.16
CA LEU A 291 -16.09 9.23 10.97
C LEU A 291 -14.85 9.56 10.14
N MET A 292 -14.71 8.94 8.96
CA MET A 292 -13.56 9.14 8.08
C MET A 292 -13.50 10.54 7.47
N PHE A 293 -14.62 11.25 7.31
CA PHE A 293 -14.65 12.62 6.77
C PHE A 293 -14.33 13.73 7.78
N ASN A 294 -14.14 13.42 9.07
CA ASN A 294 -13.73 14.45 10.03
C ASN A 294 -12.31 14.94 9.69
N GLU A 295 -12.14 16.24 9.66
CA GLU A 295 -10.87 16.89 9.34
C GLU A 295 -9.91 16.83 10.53
N TYR A 296 -8.64 16.53 10.25
CA TYR A 296 -7.54 16.65 11.21
C TYR A 296 -7.41 18.10 11.72
N PRO A 297 -7.18 18.36 13.03
CA PRO A 297 -6.79 17.41 14.08
C PRO A 297 -7.95 16.73 14.82
N ASN A 298 -9.21 17.08 14.53
CA ASN A 298 -10.37 16.47 15.18
C ASN A 298 -10.91 15.26 14.42
N GLY A 299 -10.07 14.64 13.59
CA GLY A 299 -10.45 13.63 12.63
C GLY A 299 -9.25 13.04 11.90
N VAL A 300 -9.51 12.33 10.81
CA VAL A 300 -8.49 11.59 10.05
C VAL A 300 -8.32 12.07 8.60
N THR A 301 -9.13 13.02 8.13
CA THR A 301 -8.99 13.60 6.79
C THR A 301 -8.04 14.77 6.82
N VAL A 302 -7.00 14.72 5.99
CA VAL A 302 -6.01 15.79 5.85
C VAL A 302 -6.21 16.50 4.52
N HIS A 303 -6.35 17.83 4.55
CA HIS A 303 -6.40 18.68 3.35
C HIS A 303 -5.13 19.50 3.14
N ASN A 304 -4.27 19.61 4.17
CA ASN A 304 -2.99 20.31 4.08
C ASN A 304 -1.83 19.31 3.86
N PHE A 305 -1.43 19.15 2.60
CA PHE A 305 -0.33 18.23 2.24
C PHE A 305 1.08 18.81 2.47
N GLU A 306 1.21 20.07 2.91
CA GLU A 306 2.51 20.71 3.17
C GLU A 306 3.12 20.28 4.53
N GLU A 307 2.32 19.72 5.42
CA GLU A 307 2.73 19.29 6.77
C GLU A 307 3.50 17.95 6.79
N ASN A 308 3.73 17.33 5.62
CA ASN A 308 4.51 16.08 5.45
C ASN A 308 4.07 14.98 6.45
N PHE A 309 2.78 14.65 6.41
CA PHE A 309 2.11 13.67 7.29
C PHE A 309 2.76 12.28 7.28
#